data_AF-A0A3D3V9C3-F1
#
_entry.id   AF-A0A3D3V9C3-F1
#
_cell.length_a   1.000
_cell.length_b   1.000
_cell.length_c   1.000
_cell.angle_alpha   90.00
_cell.angle_beta   90.00
_cell.angle_gamma   90.00
#
_symmetry.space_group_name_H-M   'P 1'
#
loop_
_entity.id
_entity.type
_entity.pdbx_description
1 polymer ?
#
loop_
_entity_poly.entity_id
_entity_poly.type
_entity_poly.pdbx_seq_one_letter_code
_entity_poly.pdbx_strand_id
1 'polypeptide(L)'
;MLVQMGLCKGIASKEKMNGIIEHYLVLTALGRDQFGQETEQSVGLKVSKRQLDSGIENAYKAYIGKQVAVPVYAKAWKSKTGTAFGMDLWLSDDGLPVPVQRVQPRPAAVAAGAN
;
A
#
# COMPACT_ATOMS: atom_id res chain seq x y z
N MET A 1 -0.18 12.48 -7.29
CA MET A 1 0.47 11.25 -6.80
C MET A 1 -0.54 10.53 -5.91
N LEU A 2 -0.97 9.33 -6.28
CA LEU A 2 -1.84 8.50 -5.44
C LEU A 2 -0.95 7.68 -4.50
N VAL A 3 -1.37 7.52 -3.26
CA VAL A 3 -0.58 6.87 -2.22
C VAL A 3 -1.44 5.85 -1.49
N GLN A 4 -0.93 4.63 -1.35
CA GLN A 4 -1.54 3.61 -0.51
C GLN A 4 -0.83 3.59 0.84
N MET A 5 -1.61 3.69 1.91
CA MET A 5 -1.10 3.57 3.28
C MET A 5 -1.50 2.23 3.88
N GLY A 6 -0.63 1.69 4.72
CA GLY A 6 -0.91 0.47 5.47
C GLY A 6 0.30 -0.02 6.25
N LEU A 7 0.09 -1.07 7.03
CA LEU A 7 1.13 -1.82 7.71
C LEU A 7 1.86 -2.68 6.68
N CYS A 8 3.17 -2.50 6.54
CA CYS A 8 3.94 -3.29 5.59
C CYS A 8 4.11 -4.74 6.07
N LYS A 9 3.78 -5.70 5.20
CA LYS A 9 4.05 -7.14 5.40
C LYS A 9 5.24 -7.65 4.57
N GLY A 10 5.78 -6.81 3.67
CA GLY A 10 6.90 -7.14 2.79
C GLY A 10 6.48 -7.52 1.38
N ILE A 11 7.43 -8.02 0.60
CA ILE A 11 7.20 -8.51 -0.76
C ILE A 11 6.83 -10.00 -0.71
N ALA A 12 5.75 -10.37 -1.39
CA ALA A 12 5.31 -11.76 -1.56
C ALA A 12 5.15 -12.07 -3.05
N SER A 13 5.31 -13.34 -3.42
CA SER A 13 5.08 -13.84 -4.77
C SER A 13 3.88 -14.76 -4.82
N LYS A 14 3.12 -14.70 -5.92
CA LYS A 14 2.02 -15.61 -6.20
C LYS A 14 2.19 -16.17 -7.60
N GLU A 15 2.23 -17.48 -7.70
CA GLU A 15 2.17 -18.17 -8.99
C GLU A 15 0.72 -18.26 -9.47
N LYS A 16 0.51 -17.85 -10.72
CA LYS A 16 -0.79 -17.97 -11.40
C LYS A 16 -0.90 -19.33 -12.09
N MET A 17 -2.14 -19.75 -12.35
CA MET A 17 -2.43 -21.01 -13.07
C MET A 17 -1.79 -21.10 -14.46
N ASN A 18 -1.36 -19.98 -15.04
CA ASN A 18 -0.66 -19.93 -16.33
C ASN A 18 0.88 -19.96 -16.19
N GLY A 19 1.41 -20.27 -15.00
CA GLY A 19 2.85 -20.34 -14.72
C GLY A 19 3.54 -18.98 -14.54
N ILE A 20 2.80 -17.87 -14.60
CA ILE A 20 3.36 -16.54 -14.37
C ILE A 20 3.47 -16.29 -12.86
N ILE A 21 4.68 -15.96 -12.41
CA ILE A 21 4.94 -15.51 -11.04
C ILE A 21 4.73 -13.99 -10.99
N GLU A 22 3.79 -13.54 -10.17
CA GLU A 22 3.58 -12.13 -9.88
C GLU A 22 4.08 -11.79 -8.49
N HIS A 23 4.72 -10.64 -8.36
CA HIS A 23 5.23 -10.14 -7.09
C HIS A 23 4.40 -8.96 -6.60
N TYR A 24 4.22 -8.89 -5.29
CA TYR A 24 3.34 -7.94 -4.62
C TYR A 24 4.02 -7.37 -3.39
N LEU A 25 4.03 -6.05 -3.23
CA LEU A 25 4.18 -5.44 -1.92
C LEU A 25 2.84 -5.55 -1.20
N VAL A 26 2.84 -6.21 -0.04
CA VAL A 26 1.63 -6.45 0.73
C VAL A 26 1.54 -5.42 1.85
N LEU A 27 0.44 -4.67 1.84
CA LEU A 27 0.06 -3.74 2.90
C LEU A 27 -1.22 -4.23 3.57
N THR A 28 -1.33 -4.10 4.88
CA THR A 28 -2.59 -4.35 5.58
C THR A 28 -3.14 -3.09 6.22
N ALA A 29 -4.47 -3.01 6.29
CA ALA A 29 -5.17 -1.94 6.98
C ALA A 29 -6.37 -2.54 7.73
N LEU A 30 -6.72 -1.93 8.86
CA LEU A 30 -7.97 -2.23 9.53
C LEU A 30 -9.11 -1.63 8.70
N GLY A 31 -10.01 -2.50 8.25
CA GLY A 31 -11.26 -2.14 7.61
C GLY A 31 -12.44 -2.62 8.43
N ARG A 32 -13.65 -2.25 8.00
CA ARG A 32 -14.88 -2.87 8.49
C ARG A 32 -15.48 -3.71 7.39
N ASP A 33 -16.00 -4.87 7.76
CA ASP A 33 -16.79 -5.68 6.85
C ASP A 33 -18.21 -5.12 6.68
N GLN A 34 -19.01 -5.81 5.86
CA GLN A 34 -20.41 -5.44 5.59
C GLN A 34 -21.34 -5.52 6.83
N PHE A 35 -20.87 -6.13 7.92
CA PHE A 35 -21.58 -6.26 9.20
C PHE A 35 -21.01 -5.32 10.28
N GLY A 36 -20.01 -4.51 9.93
CA GLY A 36 -19.37 -3.55 10.84
C GLY A 36 -18.27 -4.14 11.73
N GLN A 37 -17.87 -5.39 11.55
CA GLN A 37 -16.78 -6.01 12.30
C GLN A 37 -15.42 -5.54 11.77
N GLU A 38 -14.47 -5.29 12.68
CA GLU A 38 -13.11 -4.94 12.31
C GLU A 38 -12.40 -6.15 11.68
N THR A 39 -11.87 -5.96 10.47
CA THR A 39 -11.15 -6.98 9.72
C THR A 39 -9.83 -6.43 9.20
N GLU A 40 -8.77 -7.22 9.27
CA GLU A 40 -7.49 -6.87 8.63
C GLU A 40 -7.61 -7.15 7.14
N GLN A 41 -7.70 -6.09 6.33
CA GLN A 41 -7.75 -6.20 4.88
C GLN A 41 -6.34 -6.12 4.31
N SER A 42 -6.00 -7.07 3.45
CA SER A 42 -4.72 -7.10 2.74
C SER A 42 -4.85 -6.53 1.34
N VAL A 43 -3.97 -5.60 1.00
CA VAL A 43 -3.85 -4.97 -0.31
C VAL A 43 -2.51 -5.36 -0.92
N GLY A 44 -2.56 -6.04 -2.07
CA GLY A 44 -1.38 -6.39 -2.86
C GLY A 44 -1.10 -5.36 -3.93
N LEU A 45 0.03 -4.67 -3.85
CA LEU A 45 0.52 -3.72 -4.85
C LEU A 45 1.46 -4.45 -5.80
N LYS A 46 1.12 -4.51 -7.09
CA LYS A 46 1.94 -5.21 -8.10
C LYS A 46 3.31 -4.54 -8.24
N VAL A 47 4.34 -5.39 -8.24
CA VAL A 47 5.74 -4.99 -8.37
C VAL A 47 6.21 -5.38 -9.76
N SER A 48 6.79 -4.43 -10.48
CA SER A 48 7.36 -4.69 -11.80
C SER A 48 8.69 -5.45 -11.70
N LYS A 49 9.06 -6.17 -12.76
CA LYS A 49 10.37 -6.84 -12.84
C LYS A 49 11.53 -5.87 -12.59
N ARG A 50 11.48 -4.67 -13.18
CA ARG A 50 12.48 -3.61 -12.98
C ARG A 50 12.69 -3.26 -11.51
N GLN A 51 11.60 -3.17 -10.73
CA GLN A 51 11.67 -2.85 -9.30
C GLN A 51 12.20 -4.04 -8.48
N LEU A 52 11.87 -5.28 -8.86
CA LEU A 52 12.48 -6.46 -8.24
C LEU A 52 13.98 -6.49 -8.47
N ASP A 53 14.40 -6.29 -9.72
CA ASP A 53 15.82 -6.26 -10.11
C ASP A 53 16.58 -5.11 -9.41
N SER A 54 15.90 -4.00 -9.08
CA SER A 54 16.50 -2.89 -8.32
C SER A 54 16.59 -3.14 -6.81
N GLY A 55 16.16 -4.32 -6.32
CA GLY A 55 16.26 -4.68 -4.91
C GLY A 55 15.18 -4.07 -4.02
N ILE A 56 13.99 -3.77 -4.57
CA ILE A 56 12.87 -3.19 -3.80
C ILE A 56 12.49 -4.03 -2.56
N GLU A 57 12.72 -5.34 -2.60
CA GLU A 57 12.52 -6.21 -1.45
C GLU A 57 13.39 -5.79 -0.25
N ASN A 58 14.66 -5.46 -0.50
CA ASN A 58 15.57 -5.03 0.56
C ASN A 58 15.19 -3.65 1.10
N ALA A 59 14.69 -2.75 0.24
CA ALA A 59 14.17 -1.47 0.67
C ALA A 59 13.01 -1.64 1.66
N TYR A 60 12.12 -2.60 1.44
CA TYR A 60 10.94 -2.81 2.30
C TYR A 60 11.17 -3.69 3.54
N LYS A 61 12.27 -4.45 3.62
CA LYS A 61 12.59 -5.28 4.81
C LYS A 61 12.60 -4.47 6.11
N ALA A 62 13.18 -3.27 6.08
CA ALA A 62 13.26 -2.39 7.26
C ALA A 62 11.91 -1.81 7.71
N TYR A 63 10.87 -1.93 6.86
CA TYR A 63 9.54 -1.37 7.11
C TYR A 63 8.51 -2.43 7.51
N ILE A 64 8.87 -3.72 7.51
CA ILE A 64 7.95 -4.79 7.95
C ILE A 64 7.44 -4.50 9.36
N GLY A 65 6.12 -4.57 9.54
CA GLY A 65 5.45 -4.23 10.80
C GLY A 65 5.35 -2.74 11.09
N LYS A 66 5.76 -1.85 10.17
CA LYS A 66 5.62 -0.40 10.28
C LYS A 66 4.58 0.12 9.31
N GLN A 67 3.92 1.20 9.69
CA GLN A 67 3.04 1.93 8.79
C GLN A 67 3.88 2.66 7.73
N VAL A 68 3.56 2.45 6.47
CA VAL A 68 4.21 3.09 5.32
C VAL A 68 3.17 3.74 4.42
N ALA A 69 3.60 4.77 3.72
CA ALA A 69 2.88 5.37 2.61
C ALA A 69 3.65 5.05 1.34
N VAL A 70 2.98 4.48 0.34
CA VAL A 70 3.63 3.94 -0.85
C VAL A 70 3.00 4.56 -2.10
N PRO A 71 3.81 5.06 -3.04
CA PRO A 71 3.28 5.68 -4.24
C PRO A 71 2.74 4.59 -5.18
N VAL A 72 1.52 4.78 -5.66
CA VAL A 72 0.82 3.78 -6.48
C VAL A 72 0.15 4.43 -7.68
N TYR A 73 -0.08 3.63 -8.71
CA TYR A 73 -1.04 3.95 -9.75
C TYR A 73 -2.08 2.85 -9.88
N ALA A 74 -3.32 3.25 -10.15
CA ALA A 74 -4.43 2.33 -10.37
C ALA A 74 -4.60 2.09 -11.88
N LYS A 75 -4.72 0.82 -12.27
CA LYS A 75 -5.04 0.43 -13.64
C LYS A 75 -6.33 -0.35 -13.65
N ALA A 76 -7.38 0.26 -14.17
CA ALA A 76 -8.63 -0.43 -14.43
C ALA A 76 -8.43 -1.53 -15.48
N TRP A 77 -9.10 -2.66 -15.29
CA TRP A 77 -9.11 -3.74 -16.27
C TRP A 77 -10.51 -4.31 -16.42
N LYS A 78 -10.77 -4.86 -17.59
CA LYS A 78 -11.98 -5.62 -17.90
C LYS A 78 -11.55 -6.99 -18.41
N SER A 79 -12.21 -8.03 -17.94
CA SER A 79 -12.05 -9.38 -18.48
C SER A 79 -12.36 -9.39 -19.98
N LYS A 80 -11.70 -10.30 -20.73
CA LYS A 80 -11.92 -10.43 -22.19
C LYS A 80 -13.39 -10.74 -22.54
N THR A 81 -14.08 -11.50 -21.69
CA THR A 81 -15.50 -11.84 -21.82
C THR A 81 -16.43 -10.70 -21.41
N GLY A 82 -15.91 -9.63 -20.82
CA GLY A 82 -16.65 -8.46 -20.39
C GLY A 82 -17.47 -8.63 -19.10
N THR A 83 -17.46 -9.81 -18.49
CA THR A 83 -18.27 -10.18 -17.32
C THR A 83 -17.71 -9.69 -15.99
N ALA A 84 -16.40 -9.47 -15.92
CA ALA A 84 -15.72 -8.91 -14.75
C ALA A 84 -14.97 -7.61 -15.10
N PHE A 85 -14.99 -6.67 -14.17
CA PHE A 85 -14.16 -5.48 -14.15
C PHE A 85 -13.42 -5.42 -12.81
N GLY A 86 -12.28 -4.76 -12.79
CA GLY A 86 -11.50 -4.58 -11.57
C GLY A 86 -10.52 -3.44 -11.68
N MET A 87 -9.80 -3.22 -10.59
CA MET A 87 -8.76 -2.22 -10.45
C MET A 87 -7.53 -2.90 -9.87
N ASP A 88 -6.43 -2.91 -10.63
CA ASP A 88 -5.14 -3.34 -10.11
C ASP A 88 -4.37 -2.14 -9.60
N LEU A 89 -3.76 -2.27 -8.43
CA LEU A 89 -2.80 -1.30 -7.92
C LEU A 89 -1.38 -1.77 -8.23
N TRP A 90 -0.56 -0.84 -8.70
CA TRP A 90 0.85 -1.05 -9.04
C TRP A 90 1.72 -0.05 -8.30
N LEU A 91 2.93 -0.46 -7.91
CA LEU A 91 3.94 0.47 -7.42
C LEU A 91 4.31 1.47 -8.52
N SER A 92 4.20 2.76 -8.24
CA SER A 92 4.66 3.80 -9.16
C SER A 92 6.13 4.14 -8.92
N ASP A 93 6.73 4.82 -9.90
CA ASP A 93 8.06 5.43 -9.80
C ASP A 93 9.15 4.42 -9.37
N ASP A 94 10.03 4.83 -8.44
CA ASP A 94 11.03 3.95 -7.80
C ASP A 94 10.40 2.99 -6.79
N GLY A 95 9.12 3.20 -6.45
CA GLY A 95 8.36 2.41 -5.49
C GLY A 95 8.80 2.61 -4.05
N LEU A 96 9.62 3.61 -3.72
CA LEU A 96 10.11 3.81 -2.36
C LEU A 96 9.02 4.40 -1.44
N PRO A 97 9.05 4.13 -0.13
CA PRO A 97 8.12 4.74 0.81
C PRO A 97 8.20 6.27 0.79
N VAL A 98 7.03 6.92 0.73
CA VAL A 98 6.90 8.37 0.86
C VAL A 98 7.04 8.75 2.34
N PRO A 99 7.91 9.71 2.70
CA PRO A 99 7.98 10.24 4.05
C PRO A 99 6.64 10.87 4.45
N VAL A 100 5.98 10.31 5.47
CA VAL A 100 4.79 10.94 6.05
C VAL A 100 5.24 11.77 7.24
N GLN A 101 5.20 13.09 7.11
CA GLN A 101 5.45 13.98 8.24
C GLN A 101 4.27 13.85 9.20
N ARG A 102 4.52 13.28 10.39
CA ARG A 102 3.53 13.30 11.47
C ARG A 102 3.37 14.75 11.91
N VAL A 103 2.24 15.36 11.60
CA VAL A 103 1.88 16.66 12.18
C VAL A 103 1.74 16.43 13.68
N GLN A 104 2.70 16.93 14.47
CA GLN A 104 2.52 16.96 15.91
C GLN A 104 1.31 17.84 16.23
N PRO A 105 0.38 17.39 17.08
CA PRO A 105 -0.68 18.27 17.57
C PRO A 105 -0.03 19.52 18.16
N ARG A 106 -0.38 20.69 17.63
CA ARG A 106 0.06 21.96 18.21
C ARG A 106 -0.52 22.00 19.63
N PRO A 107 0.30 22.21 20.68
CA PRO A 107 -0.22 22.42 22.02
C PRO A 107 -1.29 23.51 21.96
N ALA A 108 -2.46 23.26 22.55
CA ALA A 108 -3.51 24.26 22.65
C ALA A 108 -2.88 25.51 23.29
N ALA A 109 -2.95 26.64 22.59
CA ALA A 109 -2.44 27.90 23.12
C ALA A 109 -3.14 28.14 24.46
N VAL A 110 -2.37 28.15 25.54
CA VAL A 110 -2.85 28.53 26.85
C VAL A 110 -3.37 29.95 26.69
N ALA A 111 -4.67 30.16 26.95
CA ALA A 111 -5.28 31.48 26.94
C ALA A 111 -4.58 32.32 28.03
N ALA A 112 -3.55 33.06 27.63
CA ALA A 112 -2.85 34.01 28.47
C ALA A 112 -3.54 35.36 28.33
N GLY A 113 -4.15 35.83 29.42
CA GLY A 113 -4.56 37.24 29.56
C GLY A 113 -5.98 37.46 30.06
N ALA A 114 -6.31 36.92 31.24
CA ALA A 114 -7.21 37.62 32.13
C ALA A 114 -6.40 38.72 32.83
N ASN A 115 -6.72 39.99 32.53
CA ASN A 115 -6.78 41.15 33.42
C ASN A 115 -6.80 42.45 32.61
#